data_AF-A0A1Q6ECZ9-F1
#
_entry.id   AF-A0A1Q6ECZ9-F1
#
_cell.length_a   1.000
_cell.length_b   1.000
_cell.length_c   1.000
_cell.angle_alpha   90.00
_cell.angle_beta   90.00
_cell.angle_gamma   90.00
#
_symmetry.space_group_name_H-M   'P 1'
#
loop_
_entity.id
_entity.type
_entity.pdbx_description
1 polymer ?
#
loop_
_entity_poly.entity_id
_entity_poly.type
_entity_poly.pdbx_seq_one_letter_code
_entity_poly.pdbx_strand_id
1 'polypeptide(L)'
;MKTFRYIAMMAVSAMLAGAVSSCEDMLDTKSDDYIFDDDLHINTANDSLYSVMGILAQQQRLAERYVLFGELRGDLVEVPPTANYSLQEIAQFNISADNDYLSRADYYNVINNCNYAIARMDTSIVLHNNKVMMSDYVGIRSVRAWTQMQVALNFGELTWYTDPITTVDGANANYPVLPFDAALDRILQDIEPYIGMDVPDFGNVGDYNSTQAFVRPTLIAADICLYKNNYERAAQLYYNYIDTYNRYITTGYANRWGNNTRTGVWANNNNAYKNEVISRIPFSSDGKDYRADLINKTYSLVPQMVPAKHFIKQMEEALHYYADGENSILITGNFEGDLRGMAIYADNKGDFAGAYGYTHVKDEQQDILITKFYNNGENASVSNPDNEMFDRQSVRQLRSVPVYREPSLYLRYAEAINRAGKPSIAFAVITNGLKQKVMNDSTLVMQWERKGEPYINFDNGKYENNQGTAMRGRGYGIRLLKSGYVIPEFDNLNDSIEWVENEILYEMAAETCFEGNRFFDLMRMSHHRADHPALMVDKISQRFDNPAAAAARLSNPENWWIK
;
A
#
# COMPACT_ATOMS: atom_id res chain seq x y z
N MET A 1 -2.67 45.54 -80.63
CA MET A 1 -1.65 45.33 -79.57
C MET A 1 -1.94 46.00 -78.22
N LYS A 2 -2.83 47.01 -78.11
CA LYS A 2 -3.13 47.66 -76.81
C LYS A 2 -4.22 46.95 -75.99
N THR A 3 -5.20 46.30 -76.61
CA THR A 3 -6.31 45.58 -75.94
C THR A 3 -5.88 44.25 -75.30
N PHE A 4 -4.90 43.55 -75.88
CA PHE A 4 -4.37 42.29 -75.31
C PHE A 4 -3.54 42.51 -74.04
N ARG A 5 -2.95 43.70 -73.85
CA ARG A 5 -2.16 44.05 -72.66
C ARG A 5 -3.03 44.32 -71.42
N TYR A 6 -4.22 44.89 -71.60
CA TYR A 6 -5.14 45.17 -70.50
C TYR A 6 -5.87 43.91 -70.00
N ILE A 7 -6.18 42.97 -70.90
CA ILE A 7 -6.78 41.67 -70.52
C ILE A 7 -5.75 40.81 -69.77
N ALA A 8 -4.48 40.83 -70.20
CA ALA A 8 -3.40 40.15 -69.47
C ALA A 8 -3.12 40.79 -68.09
N MET A 9 -3.19 42.13 -67.95
CA MET A 9 -3.02 42.80 -66.66
C MET A 9 -4.20 42.59 -65.69
N MET A 10 -5.45 42.53 -66.17
CA MET A 10 -6.61 42.20 -65.32
C MET A 10 -6.61 40.73 -64.89
N ALA A 11 -6.19 39.80 -65.77
CA ALA A 11 -6.07 38.39 -65.41
C ALA A 11 -4.99 38.14 -64.36
N VAL A 12 -3.85 38.85 -64.43
CA VAL A 12 -2.77 38.76 -63.43
C VAL A 12 -3.18 39.41 -62.10
N SER A 13 -3.95 40.50 -62.13
CA SER A 13 -4.43 41.16 -60.90
C SER A 13 -5.55 40.38 -60.20
N ALA A 14 -6.39 39.67 -60.96
CA ALA A 14 -7.40 38.74 -60.41
C ALA A 14 -6.78 37.44 -59.88
N MET A 15 -5.68 36.97 -60.46
CA MET A 15 -4.91 35.83 -59.94
C MET A 15 -4.13 36.18 -58.65
N LEU A 16 -3.69 37.43 -58.46
CA LEU A 16 -3.05 37.86 -57.21
C LEU A 16 -4.03 38.12 -56.06
N ALA A 17 -5.30 38.46 -56.34
CA ALA A 17 -6.31 38.65 -55.30
C ALA A 17 -6.85 37.32 -54.72
N GLY A 18 -6.69 36.19 -55.43
CA GLY A 18 -7.04 34.86 -54.94
C GLY A 18 -5.99 34.22 -54.01
N ALA A 19 -4.78 34.78 -53.94
CA ALA A 19 -3.65 34.20 -53.21
C ALA A 19 -3.55 34.59 -51.73
N VAL A 20 -4.51 35.38 -51.21
CA VAL A 20 -4.53 35.82 -49.79
C VAL A 20 -5.59 35.13 -48.93
N SER A 21 -6.19 34.02 -49.40
CA SER A 21 -7.16 33.23 -48.61
C SER A 21 -6.63 31.87 -48.11
N SER A 22 -5.32 31.61 -48.23
CA SER A 22 -4.70 30.31 -47.88
C SER A 22 -3.67 30.42 -46.75
N CYS A 23 -3.78 31.43 -45.88
CA CYS A 23 -2.93 31.55 -44.68
C CYS A 23 -3.64 31.13 -43.38
N GLU A 24 -4.87 30.58 -43.44
CA GLU A 24 -5.50 29.95 -42.26
C GLU A 24 -4.78 28.64 -41.89
N ASP A 25 -4.52 27.75 -42.85
CA ASP A 25 -3.82 26.47 -42.60
C ASP A 25 -2.35 26.61 -42.17
N MET A 26 -1.72 27.76 -42.42
CA MET A 26 -0.33 28.03 -41.98
C MET A 26 -0.27 28.60 -40.56
N LEU A 27 -1.41 29.02 -40.03
CA LEU A 27 -1.60 29.45 -38.63
C LEU A 27 -2.33 28.39 -37.81
N ASP A 28 -2.76 27.29 -38.43
CA ASP A 28 -3.26 26.14 -37.70
C ASP A 28 -2.04 25.41 -37.11
N THR A 29 -1.70 25.76 -35.88
CA THR A 29 -0.64 25.11 -35.10
C THR A 29 -1.09 23.75 -34.60
N LYS A 30 -1.92 23.02 -35.35
CA LYS A 30 -2.31 21.65 -35.00
C LYS A 30 -1.18 20.71 -35.39
N SER A 31 -0.30 20.44 -34.43
CA SER A 31 0.77 19.46 -34.58
C SER A 31 0.18 18.04 -34.66
N ASP A 32 0.61 17.24 -35.63
CA ASP A 32 0.29 15.81 -35.71
C ASP A 32 0.87 14.99 -34.54
N ASP A 33 1.80 15.58 -33.77
CA ASP A 33 2.43 14.97 -32.59
C ASP A 33 1.72 15.34 -31.27
N TYR A 34 0.79 16.30 -31.28
CA TYR A 34 0.10 16.79 -30.09
C TYR A 34 -1.41 16.88 -30.30
N ILE A 35 -2.18 16.18 -29.48
CA ILE A 35 -3.64 16.34 -29.44
C ILE A 35 -3.97 17.55 -28.55
N PHE A 36 -4.66 18.55 -29.12
CA PHE A 36 -5.08 19.75 -28.41
C PHE A 36 -6.24 19.45 -27.45
N ASP A 37 -6.40 20.29 -26.41
CA ASP A 37 -7.38 20.08 -25.35
C ASP A 37 -8.83 19.92 -25.85
N ASP A 38 -9.17 20.64 -26.92
CA ASP A 38 -10.50 20.63 -27.56
C ASP A 38 -10.73 19.40 -28.45
N ASP A 39 -9.66 18.72 -28.89
CA ASP A 39 -9.72 17.58 -29.84
C ASP A 39 -9.55 16.22 -29.14
N LEU A 40 -9.23 16.19 -27.83
CA LEU A 40 -9.00 14.96 -27.06
C LEU A 40 -10.32 14.39 -26.50
N HIS A 41 -11.02 13.62 -27.32
CA HIS A 41 -12.17 12.82 -26.88
C HIS A 41 -11.77 11.36 -26.63
N ILE A 42 -11.97 10.87 -25.40
CA ILE A 42 -11.71 9.46 -25.07
C ILE A 42 -12.93 8.63 -25.49
N ASN A 43 -13.01 8.36 -26.78
CA ASN A 43 -14.13 7.66 -27.42
C ASN A 43 -13.77 6.26 -27.89
N THR A 44 -12.50 5.85 -27.77
CA THR A 44 -12.02 4.52 -28.13
C THR A 44 -11.33 3.82 -26.96
N ALA A 45 -11.29 2.49 -27.01
CA ALA A 45 -10.59 1.69 -26.00
C ALA A 45 -9.09 1.95 -25.96
N ASN A 46 -8.46 2.32 -27.08
CA ASN A 46 -7.03 2.62 -27.12
C ASN A 46 -6.74 3.96 -26.43
N ASP A 47 -7.54 4.99 -26.66
CA ASP A 47 -7.36 6.30 -26.03
C ASP A 47 -7.53 6.21 -24.51
N SER A 48 -8.49 5.38 -24.08
CA SER A 48 -8.72 5.07 -22.66
C SER A 48 -7.51 4.36 -22.05
N LEU A 49 -6.99 3.33 -22.71
CA LEU A 49 -5.78 2.61 -22.28
C LEU A 49 -4.57 3.55 -22.11
N TYR A 50 -4.28 4.39 -23.12
CA TYR A 50 -3.15 5.32 -23.04
C TYR A 50 -3.32 6.35 -21.92
N SER A 51 -4.54 6.85 -21.72
CA SER A 51 -4.87 7.76 -20.62
C SER A 51 -4.62 7.09 -19.26
N VAL A 52 -5.08 5.85 -19.09
CA VAL A 52 -4.86 5.06 -17.87
C VAL A 52 -3.36 4.83 -17.62
N MET A 53 -2.61 4.43 -18.65
CA MET A 53 -1.16 4.20 -18.52
C MET A 53 -0.38 5.48 -18.19
N GLY A 54 -0.77 6.62 -18.79
CA GLY A 54 -0.17 7.92 -18.47
C GLY A 54 -0.39 8.34 -17.02
N ILE A 55 -1.61 8.13 -16.50
CA ILE A 55 -1.95 8.38 -15.09
C ILE A 55 -1.12 7.48 -14.16
N LEU A 56 -1.04 6.18 -14.46
CA LEU A 56 -0.27 5.22 -13.66
C LEU A 56 1.23 5.54 -13.67
N ALA A 57 1.79 5.95 -14.82
CA ALA A 57 3.19 6.38 -14.92
C ALA A 57 3.48 7.59 -14.02
N GLN A 58 2.54 8.53 -13.91
CA GLN A 58 2.69 9.67 -13.01
C GLN A 58 2.58 9.27 -11.54
N GLN A 59 1.68 8.34 -11.22
CA GLN A 59 1.50 7.80 -9.86
C GLN A 59 2.78 7.15 -9.30
N GLN A 60 3.68 6.65 -10.16
CA GLN A 60 4.97 6.07 -9.74
C GLN A 60 5.78 7.01 -8.86
N ARG A 61 5.71 8.34 -9.09
CA ARG A 61 6.43 9.36 -8.30
C ARG A 61 5.99 9.41 -6.83
N LEU A 62 4.81 8.88 -6.52
CA LEU A 62 4.25 8.85 -5.16
C LEU A 62 4.73 7.63 -4.35
N ALA A 63 5.28 6.61 -5.00
CA ALA A 63 5.58 5.31 -4.38
C ALA A 63 6.63 5.40 -3.27
N GLU A 64 7.70 6.18 -3.47
CA GLU A 64 8.72 6.38 -2.43
C GLU A 64 8.12 7.13 -1.23
N ARG A 65 7.39 8.22 -1.48
CA ARG A 65 6.76 9.02 -0.42
C ARG A 65 5.74 8.22 0.37
N TYR A 66 4.98 7.34 -0.29
CA TYR A 66 4.06 6.42 0.38
C TYR A 66 4.77 5.59 1.46
N VAL A 67 5.89 4.94 1.11
CA VAL A 67 6.66 4.14 2.07
C VAL A 67 7.31 5.01 3.13
N LEU A 68 8.00 6.09 2.74
CA LEU A 68 8.70 6.95 3.68
C LEU A 68 7.73 7.59 4.68
N PHE A 69 6.62 8.16 4.22
CA PHE A 69 5.65 8.79 5.12
C PHE A 69 4.93 7.77 6.01
N GLY A 70 4.71 6.55 5.54
CA GLY A 70 4.08 5.50 6.35
C GLY A 70 4.99 4.87 7.40
N GLU A 71 6.31 4.83 7.16
CA GLU A 71 7.26 4.15 8.04
C GLU A 71 8.10 5.10 8.89
N LEU A 72 8.56 6.23 8.33
CA LEU A 72 9.37 7.20 9.07
C LEU A 72 8.59 7.86 10.20
N ARG A 73 7.27 7.91 10.13
CA ARG A 73 6.41 8.40 11.22
C ARG A 73 5.92 7.27 12.14
N GLY A 74 6.10 6.00 11.76
CA GLY A 74 5.73 4.84 12.56
C GLY A 74 6.74 4.53 13.67
N ASP A 75 6.51 3.44 14.40
CA ASP A 75 7.38 2.92 15.46
C ASP A 75 8.49 1.98 14.93
N LEU A 76 8.26 1.23 13.85
CA LEU A 76 9.15 0.14 13.43
C LEU A 76 10.50 0.57 12.84
N VAL A 77 10.67 1.85 12.51
CA VAL A 77 11.87 2.39 11.85
C VAL A 77 12.52 3.48 12.69
N GLU A 78 13.85 3.44 12.79
CA GLU A 78 14.69 4.54 13.28
C GLU A 78 15.45 5.19 12.11
N VAL A 79 15.68 6.50 12.20
CA VAL A 79 16.46 7.27 11.23
C VAL A 79 17.83 7.57 11.84
N PRO A 80 18.93 7.04 11.28
CA PRO A 80 20.27 7.30 11.80
C PRO A 80 20.64 8.80 11.71
N PRO A 81 21.51 9.32 12.59
CA PRO A 81 22.01 10.70 12.50
C PRO A 81 22.75 11.03 11.19
N THR A 82 23.24 10.01 10.49
CA THR A 82 23.90 10.12 9.18
C THR A 82 22.92 10.24 8.01
N ALA A 83 21.62 10.05 8.24
CA ALA A 83 20.61 10.16 7.20
C ALA A 83 20.44 11.60 6.71
N ASN A 84 19.83 11.77 5.55
CA ASN A 84 19.46 13.06 5.00
C ASN A 84 18.56 13.82 5.98
N TYR A 85 18.86 15.10 6.16
CA TYR A 85 18.17 15.98 7.11
C TYR A 85 16.66 16.04 6.87
N SER A 86 16.20 16.06 5.62
CA SER A 86 14.78 16.06 5.26
C SER A 86 14.05 14.82 5.81
N LEU A 87 14.71 13.65 5.85
CA LEU A 87 14.13 12.42 6.42
C LEU A 87 14.13 12.45 7.96
N GLN A 88 15.17 13.02 8.56
CA GLN A 88 15.25 13.20 10.01
C GLN A 88 14.11 14.08 10.52
N GLU A 89 13.82 15.18 9.82
CA GLU A 89 12.73 16.09 10.15
C GLU A 89 11.35 15.43 10.13
N ILE A 90 11.08 14.63 9.08
CA ILE A 90 9.84 13.85 8.98
C ILE A 90 9.73 12.88 10.16
N ALA A 91 10.81 12.15 10.47
CA ALA A 91 10.82 11.19 11.57
C ALA A 91 10.68 11.87 12.94
N GLN A 92 11.17 13.10 13.07
CA GLN A 92 11.05 13.91 14.28
C GLN A 92 9.76 14.70 14.38
N PHE A 93 8.85 14.65 13.38
CA PHE A 93 7.63 15.46 13.37
C PHE A 93 7.92 16.96 13.57
N ASN A 94 9.02 17.43 12.98
CA ASN A 94 9.46 18.82 13.05
C ASN A 94 10.03 19.19 11.68
N ILE A 95 9.13 19.55 10.76
CA ILE A 95 9.44 19.70 9.34
C ILE A 95 9.64 21.18 9.02
N SER A 96 10.79 21.48 8.41
CA SER A 96 11.10 22.82 7.91
C SER A 96 10.42 23.09 6.57
N ALA A 97 10.22 24.38 6.25
CA ALA A 97 9.54 24.78 5.01
C ALA A 97 10.35 24.46 3.73
N ASP A 98 11.65 24.19 3.85
CA ASP A 98 12.56 23.84 2.76
C ASP A 98 12.77 22.32 2.60
N ASN A 99 12.03 21.49 3.33
CA ASN A 99 12.13 20.04 3.25
C ASN A 99 11.74 19.49 1.87
N ASP A 100 12.61 18.64 1.29
CA ASP A 100 12.51 18.13 -0.08
C ASP A 100 11.21 17.35 -0.38
N TYR A 101 10.54 16.85 0.66
CA TYR A 101 9.37 15.99 0.53
C TYR A 101 8.03 16.71 0.70
N LEU A 102 8.02 18.03 0.96
CA LEU A 102 6.79 18.80 1.18
C LEU A 102 5.93 19.02 -0.07
N SER A 103 6.52 18.90 -1.26
CA SER A 103 5.82 19.24 -2.50
C SER A 103 4.57 18.38 -2.70
N ARG A 104 3.40 19.03 -2.69
CA ARG A 104 2.10 18.40 -2.99
C ARG A 104 1.82 18.31 -4.50
N ALA A 105 2.68 18.89 -5.34
CA ALA A 105 2.45 19.02 -6.77
C ALA A 105 2.23 17.67 -7.47
N ASP A 106 3.06 16.66 -7.16
CA ASP A 106 2.92 15.34 -7.79
C ASP A 106 1.54 14.69 -7.49
N TYR A 107 1.02 14.84 -6.27
CA TYR A 107 -0.30 14.31 -5.91
C TYR A 107 -1.42 15.01 -6.70
N TYR A 108 -1.41 16.34 -6.74
CA TYR A 108 -2.44 17.10 -7.44
C TYR A 108 -2.32 16.99 -8.96
N ASN A 109 -1.13 16.75 -9.51
CA ASN A 109 -0.97 16.46 -10.92
C ASN A 109 -1.64 15.12 -11.29
N VAL A 110 -1.51 14.08 -10.44
CA VAL A 110 -2.24 12.80 -10.63
C VAL A 110 -3.75 13.03 -10.53
N ILE A 111 -4.22 13.76 -9.50
CA ILE A 111 -5.65 14.07 -9.34
C ILE A 111 -6.19 14.82 -10.55
N ASN A 112 -5.45 15.82 -11.05
CA ASN A 112 -5.85 16.61 -12.20
C ASN A 112 -5.93 15.77 -13.48
N ASN A 113 -4.95 14.89 -13.71
CA ASN A 113 -4.95 14.00 -14.87
C ASN A 113 -6.09 12.97 -14.79
N CYS A 114 -6.43 12.48 -13.60
CA CYS A 114 -7.64 11.68 -13.41
C CYS A 114 -8.91 12.48 -13.74
N ASN A 115 -9.05 13.71 -13.23
CA ASN A 115 -10.19 14.59 -13.51
C ASN A 115 -10.32 14.88 -15.02
N TYR A 116 -9.18 15.09 -15.68
CA TYR A 116 -9.09 15.30 -17.12
C TYR A 116 -9.67 14.14 -17.91
N ALA A 117 -9.23 12.92 -17.61
CA ALA A 117 -9.70 11.72 -18.28
C ALA A 117 -11.18 11.42 -17.95
N ILE A 118 -11.59 11.57 -16.68
CA ILE A 118 -12.97 11.35 -16.24
C ILE A 118 -13.95 12.29 -16.96
N ALA A 119 -13.58 13.55 -17.16
CA ALA A 119 -14.44 14.54 -17.81
C ALA A 119 -14.65 14.28 -19.31
N ARG A 120 -13.73 13.56 -19.95
CA ARG A 120 -13.70 13.32 -21.41
C ARG A 120 -14.04 11.88 -21.81
N MET A 121 -14.29 11.00 -20.85
CA MET A 121 -14.58 9.59 -21.09
C MET A 121 -16.08 9.34 -21.24
N ASP A 122 -16.49 8.82 -22.40
CA ASP A 122 -17.88 8.43 -22.65
C ASP A 122 -18.18 7.02 -22.14
N THR A 123 -18.79 6.93 -20.96
CA THR A 123 -19.21 5.66 -20.33
C THR A 123 -20.49 5.06 -20.91
N SER A 124 -21.13 5.73 -21.89
CA SER A 124 -22.34 5.25 -22.57
C SER A 124 -22.03 4.32 -23.74
N ILE A 125 -20.77 4.21 -24.17
CA ILE A 125 -20.34 3.35 -25.28
C ILE A 125 -20.52 1.87 -24.91
N VAL A 126 -21.38 1.18 -25.66
CA VAL A 126 -21.67 -0.25 -25.50
C VAL A 126 -21.19 -1.03 -26.73
N LEU A 127 -20.38 -2.06 -26.53
CA LEU A 127 -20.05 -3.08 -27.55
C LEU A 127 -20.49 -4.45 -27.02
N HIS A 128 -21.23 -5.20 -27.84
CA HIS A 128 -21.75 -6.53 -27.47
C HIS A 128 -22.48 -6.56 -26.11
N ASN A 129 -23.32 -5.55 -25.83
CA ASN A 129 -24.05 -5.34 -24.56
C ASN A 129 -23.19 -5.03 -23.31
N ASN A 130 -21.87 -4.82 -23.45
CA ASN A 130 -20.99 -4.40 -22.36
C ASN A 130 -20.56 -2.94 -22.50
N LYS A 131 -20.62 -2.17 -21.41
CA LYS A 131 -20.07 -0.81 -21.35
C LYS A 131 -18.55 -0.88 -21.30
N VAL A 132 -17.91 -0.69 -22.45
CA VAL A 132 -16.48 -1.00 -22.61
C VAL A 132 -15.57 -0.09 -21.79
N MET A 133 -15.96 1.18 -21.61
CA MET A 133 -15.15 2.16 -20.87
C MET A 133 -15.41 2.14 -19.36
N MET A 134 -16.37 1.35 -18.88
CA MET A 134 -16.78 1.43 -17.47
C MET A 134 -15.69 0.96 -16.51
N SER A 135 -14.97 -0.12 -16.84
CA SER A 135 -13.84 -0.60 -16.03
C SER A 135 -12.73 0.45 -15.96
N ASP A 136 -12.41 1.09 -17.09
CA ASP A 136 -11.36 2.11 -17.20
C ASP A 136 -11.73 3.35 -16.40
N TYR A 137 -12.99 3.77 -16.50
CA TYR A 137 -13.56 4.81 -15.68
C TYR A 137 -13.43 4.49 -14.17
N VAL A 138 -13.81 3.27 -13.75
CA VAL A 138 -13.68 2.82 -12.35
C VAL A 138 -12.20 2.79 -11.92
N GLY A 139 -11.29 2.35 -12.78
CA GLY A 139 -9.85 2.37 -12.53
C GLY A 139 -9.32 3.77 -12.26
N ILE A 140 -9.67 4.74 -13.10
CA ILE A 140 -9.24 6.14 -12.94
C ILE A 140 -9.85 6.76 -11.67
N ARG A 141 -11.12 6.49 -11.38
CA ARG A 141 -11.79 6.91 -10.13
C ARG A 141 -11.07 6.34 -8.92
N SER A 142 -10.62 5.08 -9.00
CA SER A 142 -9.87 4.40 -7.94
C SER A 142 -8.51 5.05 -7.68
N VAL A 143 -7.74 5.35 -8.74
CA VAL A 143 -6.45 6.05 -8.61
C VAL A 143 -6.65 7.44 -8.01
N ARG A 144 -7.67 8.19 -8.46
CA ARG A 144 -8.00 9.50 -7.91
C ARG A 144 -8.33 9.41 -6.42
N ALA A 145 -9.25 8.54 -6.04
CA ALA A 145 -9.70 8.38 -4.67
C ALA A 145 -8.57 7.94 -3.74
N TRP A 146 -7.74 6.99 -4.18
CA TRP A 146 -6.56 6.59 -3.41
C TRP A 146 -5.58 7.76 -3.25
N THR A 147 -5.29 8.50 -4.31
CA THR A 147 -4.37 9.66 -4.26
C THR A 147 -4.90 10.77 -3.34
N GLN A 148 -6.20 11.07 -3.41
CA GLN A 148 -6.87 12.02 -2.50
C GLN A 148 -6.80 11.56 -1.05
N MET A 149 -7.01 10.26 -0.79
CA MET A 149 -6.87 9.68 0.53
C MET A 149 -5.42 9.78 1.05
N GLN A 150 -4.41 9.56 0.19
CA GLN A 150 -3.01 9.75 0.56
C GLN A 150 -2.71 11.22 0.91
N VAL A 151 -3.26 12.19 0.17
CA VAL A 151 -3.11 13.61 0.51
C VAL A 151 -3.69 13.89 1.89
N ALA A 152 -4.93 13.46 2.14
CA ALA A 152 -5.60 13.64 3.41
C ALA A 152 -4.81 13.00 4.57
N LEU A 153 -4.34 11.76 4.40
CA LEU A 153 -3.55 11.02 5.39
C LEU A 153 -2.17 11.63 5.69
N ASN A 154 -1.56 12.30 4.72
CA ASN A 154 -0.22 12.87 4.89
C ASN A 154 -0.25 14.30 5.43
N PHE A 155 -1.18 15.12 4.93
CA PHE A 155 -1.20 16.56 5.19
C PHE A 155 -2.35 17.01 6.12
N GLY A 156 -3.25 16.11 6.52
CA GLY A 156 -4.39 16.41 7.40
C GLY A 156 -5.53 17.18 6.73
N GLU A 157 -5.42 17.46 5.44
CA GLU A 157 -6.39 18.22 4.66
C GLU A 157 -6.34 17.81 3.17
N LEU A 158 -7.40 18.15 2.43
CA LEU A 158 -7.50 17.91 1.00
C LEU A 158 -8.16 19.11 0.30
N THR A 159 -7.47 19.66 -0.69
CA THR A 159 -8.07 20.63 -1.63
C THR A 159 -8.94 19.86 -2.62
N TRP A 160 -10.25 20.07 -2.56
CA TRP A 160 -11.22 19.29 -3.31
C TRP A 160 -11.62 19.97 -4.63
N TYR A 161 -11.44 19.25 -5.73
CA TYR A 161 -11.96 19.63 -7.05
C TYR A 161 -12.14 18.38 -7.93
N THR A 162 -13.17 18.42 -8.78
CA THR A 162 -13.48 17.34 -9.72
C THR A 162 -13.35 17.77 -11.18
N ASP A 163 -13.43 19.09 -11.42
CA ASP A 163 -13.28 19.64 -12.77
C ASP A 163 -11.79 19.74 -13.11
N PRO A 164 -11.39 19.38 -14.34
CA PRO A 164 -10.00 19.45 -14.75
C PRO A 164 -9.52 20.90 -14.82
N ILE A 165 -8.33 21.14 -14.28
CA ILE A 165 -7.62 22.40 -14.35
C ILE A 165 -6.74 22.38 -15.61
N THR A 166 -7.13 23.14 -16.63
CA THR A 166 -6.39 23.25 -17.91
C THR A 166 -5.85 24.66 -18.17
N THR A 167 -6.18 25.63 -17.31
CA THR A 167 -5.80 27.05 -17.48
C THR A 167 -5.05 27.58 -16.26
N VAL A 168 -4.25 28.62 -16.46
CA VAL A 168 -3.55 29.32 -15.37
C VAL A 168 -4.53 29.94 -14.38
N ASP A 169 -5.64 30.51 -14.87
CA ASP A 169 -6.68 31.07 -14.00
C ASP A 169 -7.35 30.00 -13.15
N GLY A 170 -7.61 28.82 -13.71
CA GLY A 170 -8.07 27.65 -12.95
C GLY A 170 -7.07 27.22 -11.89
N ALA A 171 -5.77 27.20 -12.21
CA ALA A 171 -4.73 26.86 -11.24
C ALA A 171 -4.63 27.86 -10.08
N ASN A 172 -5.02 29.12 -10.30
CA ASN A 172 -5.05 30.18 -9.30
C ASN A 172 -6.42 30.35 -8.61
N ALA A 173 -7.40 29.50 -8.94
CA ALA A 173 -8.74 29.58 -8.35
C ALA A 173 -8.75 29.09 -6.90
N ASN A 174 -9.71 29.59 -6.13
CA ASN A 174 -9.92 29.13 -4.76
C ASN A 174 -10.79 27.87 -4.75
N TYR A 175 -10.20 26.77 -4.32
CA TYR A 175 -10.89 25.49 -4.13
C TYR A 175 -11.17 25.22 -2.65
N PRO A 176 -12.26 24.51 -2.32
CA PRO A 176 -12.57 24.15 -0.94
C PRO A 176 -11.47 23.24 -0.36
N VAL A 177 -10.93 23.63 0.79
CA VAL A 177 -10.01 22.80 1.58
C VAL A 177 -10.81 22.06 2.64
N LEU A 178 -10.82 20.74 2.55
CA LEU A 178 -11.53 19.86 3.46
C LEU A 178 -10.57 19.36 4.55
N PRO A 179 -10.91 19.50 5.84
CA PRO A 179 -10.19 18.81 6.91
C PRO A 179 -10.25 17.29 6.73
N PHE A 180 -9.31 16.57 7.32
CA PHE A 180 -9.12 15.13 7.17
C PHE A 180 -10.43 14.31 7.19
N ASP A 181 -11.23 14.43 8.25
CA ASP A 181 -12.49 13.67 8.37
C ASP A 181 -13.50 13.98 7.25
N ALA A 182 -13.67 15.27 6.93
CA ALA A 182 -14.59 15.70 5.87
C ALA A 182 -14.09 15.27 4.48
N ALA A 183 -12.76 15.20 4.29
CA ALA A 183 -12.16 14.68 3.07
C ALA A 183 -12.49 13.19 2.89
N LEU A 184 -12.38 12.38 3.95
CA LEU A 184 -12.72 10.94 3.88
C LEU A 184 -14.20 10.72 3.54
N ASP A 185 -15.12 11.47 4.17
CA ASP A 185 -16.55 11.39 3.88
C ASP A 185 -16.84 11.73 2.41
N ARG A 186 -16.17 12.78 1.90
CA ARG A 186 -16.34 13.22 0.51
C ARG A 186 -15.77 12.21 -0.50
N ILE A 187 -14.61 11.60 -0.20
CA ILE A 187 -14.03 10.53 -1.02
C ILE A 187 -14.96 9.32 -1.03
N LEU A 188 -15.48 8.90 0.12
CA LEU A 188 -16.39 7.76 0.22
C LEU A 188 -17.66 7.97 -0.62
N GLN A 189 -18.27 9.16 -0.52
CA GLN A 189 -19.43 9.52 -1.34
C GLN A 189 -19.14 9.46 -2.84
N ASP A 190 -17.94 9.85 -3.28
CA ASP A 190 -17.55 9.84 -4.69
C ASP A 190 -17.34 8.42 -5.24
N ILE A 191 -16.85 7.49 -4.41
CA ILE A 191 -16.57 6.10 -4.85
C ILE A 191 -17.71 5.11 -4.60
N GLU A 192 -18.68 5.46 -3.75
CA GLU A 192 -19.79 4.57 -3.35
C GLU A 192 -20.53 3.91 -4.53
N PRO A 193 -20.85 4.61 -5.64
CA PRO A 193 -21.53 4.01 -6.78
C PRO A 193 -20.73 2.91 -7.50
N TYR A 194 -19.42 2.83 -7.26
CA TYR A 194 -18.50 1.93 -7.97
C TYR A 194 -18.02 0.77 -7.09
N ILE A 195 -18.52 0.67 -5.86
CA ILE A 195 -18.21 -0.47 -4.97
C ILE A 195 -18.69 -1.77 -5.62
N GLY A 196 -17.82 -2.77 -5.65
CA GLY A 196 -18.10 -4.08 -6.26
C GLY A 196 -17.98 -4.10 -7.79
N MET A 197 -17.67 -2.97 -8.44
CA MET A 197 -17.36 -2.94 -9.86
C MET A 197 -15.90 -3.32 -10.12
N ASP A 198 -15.63 -3.90 -11.29
CA ASP A 198 -14.30 -4.27 -11.69
C ASP A 198 -13.47 -3.08 -12.20
N VAL A 199 -12.17 -3.16 -11.96
CA VAL A 199 -11.14 -2.27 -12.53
C VAL A 199 -10.64 -2.86 -13.86
N PRO A 200 -9.84 -2.12 -14.64
CA PRO A 200 -9.36 -2.58 -15.94
C PRO A 200 -8.48 -3.82 -15.84
N ASP A 201 -8.69 -4.74 -16.76
CA ASP A 201 -7.82 -5.89 -17.00
C ASP A 201 -7.32 -5.86 -18.45
N PHE A 202 -6.12 -5.30 -18.62
CA PHE A 202 -5.37 -5.29 -19.87
C PHE A 202 -4.47 -6.53 -20.02
N GLY A 203 -4.65 -7.54 -19.16
CA GLY A 203 -3.75 -8.67 -19.05
C GLY A 203 -2.45 -8.31 -18.31
N ASN A 204 -1.37 -8.98 -18.67
CA ASN A 204 -0.06 -8.78 -18.05
C ASN A 204 0.69 -7.63 -18.75
N VAL A 205 1.12 -6.65 -17.95
CA VAL A 205 2.01 -5.57 -18.37
C VAL A 205 3.36 -5.80 -17.71
N GLY A 206 4.34 -6.25 -18.49
CA GLY A 206 5.56 -6.83 -17.93
C GLY A 206 5.23 -8.10 -17.14
N ASP A 207 5.71 -8.16 -15.90
CA ASP A 207 5.58 -9.34 -15.02
C ASP A 207 4.30 -9.34 -14.17
N TYR A 208 3.49 -8.27 -14.25
CA TYR A 208 2.35 -8.07 -13.36
C TYR A 208 1.04 -7.97 -14.14
N ASN A 209 -0.03 -8.52 -13.55
CA ASN A 209 -1.37 -8.28 -14.07
C ASN A 209 -1.79 -6.83 -13.81
N SER A 210 -2.30 -6.16 -14.85
CA SER A 210 -2.69 -4.75 -14.81
C SER A 210 -3.73 -4.41 -13.74
N THR A 211 -4.60 -5.34 -13.35
CA THR A 211 -5.59 -5.10 -12.28
C THR A 211 -4.93 -4.79 -10.94
N GLN A 212 -3.69 -5.22 -10.72
CA GLN A 212 -2.92 -4.92 -9.50
C GLN A 212 -2.44 -3.46 -9.45
N ALA A 213 -2.52 -2.69 -10.53
CA ALA A 213 -2.19 -1.27 -10.50
C ALA A 213 -3.26 -0.41 -9.80
N PHE A 214 -4.40 -0.99 -9.44
CA PHE A 214 -5.56 -0.26 -8.90
C PHE A 214 -5.96 -0.77 -7.52
N VAL A 215 -6.04 0.13 -6.54
CA VAL A 215 -6.72 -0.17 -5.27
C VAL A 215 -8.22 -0.05 -5.52
N ARG A 216 -8.94 -1.17 -5.55
CA ARG A 216 -10.36 -1.19 -5.95
C ARG A 216 -11.23 -0.32 -5.03
N PRO A 217 -12.35 0.26 -5.53
CA PRO A 217 -13.23 1.11 -4.73
C PRO A 217 -13.74 0.43 -3.47
N THR A 218 -13.99 -0.88 -3.52
CA THR A 218 -14.40 -1.69 -2.36
C THR A 218 -13.40 -1.61 -1.21
N LEU A 219 -12.09 -1.67 -1.49
CA LEU A 219 -11.06 -1.64 -0.45
C LEU A 219 -10.86 -0.23 0.11
N ILE A 220 -10.88 0.80 -0.75
CA ILE A 220 -10.81 2.20 -0.32
C ILE A 220 -12.00 2.52 0.59
N ALA A 221 -13.21 2.12 0.18
CA ALA A 221 -14.41 2.30 0.99
C ALA A 221 -14.35 1.54 2.32
N ALA A 222 -13.80 0.32 2.32
CA ALA A 222 -13.61 -0.47 3.54
C ALA A 222 -12.63 0.20 4.52
N ASP A 223 -11.48 0.69 4.04
CA ASP A 223 -10.50 1.41 4.86
C ASP A 223 -11.10 2.69 5.47
N ILE A 224 -11.87 3.46 4.68
CA ILE A 224 -12.56 4.66 5.17
C ILE A 224 -13.63 4.28 6.21
N CYS A 225 -14.44 3.26 5.95
CA CYS A 225 -15.46 2.79 6.90
C CYS A 225 -14.82 2.32 8.21
N LEU A 226 -13.69 1.61 8.13
CA LEU A 226 -12.96 1.15 9.30
C LEU A 226 -12.47 2.35 10.11
N TYR A 227 -11.79 3.31 9.47
CA TYR A 227 -11.34 4.54 10.14
C TYR A 227 -12.49 5.31 10.80
N LYS A 228 -13.65 5.38 10.15
CA LYS A 228 -14.85 6.09 10.63
C LYS A 228 -15.66 5.32 11.68
N ASN A 229 -15.10 4.25 12.27
CA ASN A 229 -15.74 3.40 13.27
C ASN A 229 -17.02 2.68 12.77
N ASN A 230 -17.20 2.56 11.45
CA ASN A 230 -18.30 1.80 10.85
C ASN A 230 -17.86 0.34 10.62
N TYR A 231 -17.67 -0.38 11.74
CA TYR A 231 -17.01 -1.68 11.77
C TYR A 231 -17.75 -2.77 11.00
N GLU A 232 -19.08 -2.88 11.13
CA GLU A 232 -19.85 -3.90 10.41
C GLU A 232 -19.82 -3.68 8.90
N ARG A 233 -19.91 -2.41 8.45
CA ARG A 233 -19.81 -2.08 7.03
C ARG A 233 -18.42 -2.37 6.50
N ALA A 234 -17.37 -2.01 7.23
CA ALA A 234 -15.99 -2.32 6.86
C ALA A 234 -15.77 -3.83 6.74
N ALA A 235 -16.21 -4.60 7.75
CA ALA A 235 -16.12 -6.06 7.75
C ALA A 235 -16.86 -6.67 6.55
N GLN A 236 -18.05 -6.16 6.20
CA GLN A 236 -18.80 -6.59 5.03
C GLN A 236 -18.05 -6.29 3.73
N LEU A 237 -17.47 -5.10 3.57
CA LEU A 237 -16.75 -4.74 2.35
C LEU A 237 -15.47 -5.58 2.17
N TYR A 238 -14.70 -5.80 3.24
CA TYR A 238 -13.53 -6.69 3.19
C TYR A 238 -13.94 -8.14 2.90
N TYR A 239 -14.96 -8.66 3.58
CA TYR A 239 -15.48 -10.00 3.33
C TYR A 239 -15.94 -10.18 1.89
N ASN A 240 -16.71 -9.23 1.36
CA ASN A 240 -17.16 -9.27 -0.03
C ASN A 240 -15.97 -9.33 -1.00
N TYR A 241 -14.89 -8.60 -0.72
CA TYR A 241 -13.67 -8.68 -1.52
C TYR A 241 -12.99 -10.05 -1.41
N ILE A 242 -12.83 -10.58 -0.20
CA ILE A 242 -12.27 -11.91 0.06
C ILE A 242 -13.06 -12.98 -0.72
N ASP A 243 -14.39 -12.93 -0.62
CA ASP A 243 -15.29 -13.91 -1.22
C ASP A 243 -15.30 -13.81 -2.75
N THR A 244 -15.45 -12.61 -3.30
CA THR A 244 -15.53 -12.36 -4.75
C THR A 244 -14.25 -12.78 -5.46
N TYR A 245 -13.08 -12.45 -4.89
CA TYR A 245 -11.78 -12.69 -5.52
C TYR A 245 -11.05 -13.93 -4.98
N ASN A 246 -11.76 -14.79 -4.22
CA ASN A 246 -11.24 -16.03 -3.66
C ASN A 246 -9.87 -15.86 -2.98
N ARG A 247 -9.75 -14.87 -2.10
CA ARG A 247 -8.50 -14.59 -1.36
C ARG A 247 -8.40 -15.51 -0.15
N TYR A 248 -7.20 -16.02 0.13
CA TYR A 248 -6.91 -16.83 1.30
C TYR A 248 -5.41 -16.83 1.60
N ILE A 249 -5.06 -16.97 2.88
CA ILE A 249 -3.69 -17.10 3.35
C ILE A 249 -3.31 -18.57 3.31
N THR A 250 -2.23 -18.92 2.58
CA THR A 250 -1.75 -20.31 2.46
C THR A 250 -0.52 -20.60 3.33
N THR A 251 -0.22 -21.88 3.55
CA THR A 251 1.05 -22.33 4.13
C THR A 251 2.26 -22.20 3.20
N GLY A 252 2.05 -21.91 1.91
CA GLY A 252 3.10 -21.84 0.90
C GLY A 252 4.15 -20.78 1.18
N TYR A 253 3.76 -19.69 1.87
CA TYR A 253 4.64 -18.58 2.24
C TYR A 253 5.00 -18.54 3.72
N ALA A 254 4.82 -19.64 4.46
CA ALA A 254 5.24 -19.69 5.86
C ALA A 254 6.75 -19.88 5.99
N ASN A 255 7.38 -19.15 6.90
CA ASN A 255 8.72 -19.48 7.35
C ASN A 255 8.64 -20.56 8.43
N ARG A 256 9.52 -21.56 8.36
CA ARG A 256 9.56 -22.63 9.36
C ARG A 256 10.96 -23.22 9.49
N TRP A 257 11.27 -23.72 10.68
CA TRP A 257 12.46 -24.52 10.89
C TRP A 257 12.36 -25.88 10.19
N GLY A 258 13.49 -26.40 9.74
CA GLY A 258 13.67 -27.73 9.16
C GLY A 258 13.46 -28.86 10.15
N ASN A 259 13.80 -28.59 11.41
CA ASN A 259 13.84 -29.52 12.52
C ASN A 259 13.74 -28.73 13.83
N ASN A 260 13.50 -29.44 14.93
CA ASN A 260 13.48 -28.86 16.27
C ASN A 260 14.88 -28.49 16.81
N THR A 261 15.95 -28.72 16.05
CA THR A 261 17.32 -28.30 16.41
C THR A 261 17.75 -27.00 15.72
N ARG A 262 16.86 -26.37 14.92
CA ARG A 262 17.09 -25.09 14.22
C ARG A 262 18.36 -25.07 13.34
N THR A 263 18.65 -26.17 12.64
CA THR A 263 19.83 -26.27 11.76
C THR A 263 19.55 -25.98 10.28
N GLY A 264 18.31 -25.61 9.95
CA GLY A 264 17.91 -25.19 8.59
C GLY A 264 16.57 -24.47 8.63
N VAL A 265 16.38 -23.46 7.78
CA VAL A 265 15.13 -22.67 7.70
C VAL A 265 14.58 -22.73 6.28
N TRP A 266 13.28 -22.90 6.14
CA TRP A 266 12.58 -22.60 4.90
C TRP A 266 11.94 -21.23 5.07
N ALA A 267 12.36 -20.28 4.25
CA ALA A 267 11.95 -18.88 4.38
C ALA A 267 11.19 -18.39 3.14
N ASN A 268 9.92 -18.78 3.03
CA ASN A 268 9.09 -18.45 1.87
C ASN A 268 8.28 -17.16 2.03
N ASN A 269 8.28 -16.51 3.20
CA ASN A 269 7.51 -15.29 3.45
C ASN A 269 7.96 -14.14 2.54
N ASN A 270 9.24 -14.07 2.18
CA ASN A 270 9.72 -13.10 1.19
C ASN A 270 8.97 -13.21 -0.15
N ASN A 271 8.55 -14.41 -0.55
CA ASN A 271 7.77 -14.59 -1.77
C ASN A 271 6.32 -14.11 -1.64
N ALA A 272 5.75 -14.01 -0.43
CA ALA A 272 4.43 -13.42 -0.23
C ALA A 272 4.42 -11.94 -0.64
N TYR A 273 5.49 -11.20 -0.36
CA TYR A 273 5.61 -9.80 -0.75
C TYR A 273 5.43 -9.57 -2.26
N LYS A 274 5.78 -10.55 -3.11
CA LYS A 274 5.65 -10.45 -4.57
C LYS A 274 4.34 -11.05 -5.10
N ASN A 275 3.94 -12.19 -4.54
CA ASN A 275 2.89 -13.03 -5.10
C ASN A 275 1.53 -12.81 -4.45
N GLU A 276 1.52 -12.44 -3.17
CA GLU A 276 0.32 -12.08 -2.41
C GLU A 276 0.14 -10.56 -2.41
N VAL A 277 0.00 -9.99 -3.61
CA VAL A 277 -0.23 -8.57 -3.80
C VAL A 277 -1.58 -8.37 -4.45
N ILE A 278 -2.41 -7.59 -3.78
CA ILE A 278 -3.72 -7.18 -4.27
C ILE A 278 -3.58 -5.92 -5.11
N SER A 279 -2.81 -4.94 -4.62
CA SER A 279 -2.51 -3.72 -5.36
C SER A 279 -1.07 -3.24 -5.12
N ARG A 280 -0.44 -2.69 -6.15
CA ARG A 280 0.92 -2.17 -6.17
C ARG A 280 1.05 -0.98 -7.11
N ILE A 281 2.10 -0.20 -6.89
CA ILE A 281 2.60 0.77 -7.87
C ILE A 281 3.75 0.10 -8.61
N PRO A 282 3.55 -0.32 -9.88
CA PRO A 282 4.59 -0.98 -10.67
C PRO A 282 5.54 0.06 -11.31
N PHE A 283 6.81 -0.31 -11.48
CA PHE A 283 7.80 0.49 -12.19
C PHE A 283 8.15 -0.14 -13.55
N SER A 284 8.76 0.65 -14.42
CA SER A 284 9.29 0.18 -15.71
C SER A 284 10.41 -0.85 -15.54
N SER A 285 10.50 -1.79 -16.47
CA SER A 285 11.60 -2.78 -16.53
C SER A 285 12.89 -2.20 -17.07
N ASP A 286 12.83 -1.04 -17.73
CA ASP A 286 14.04 -0.35 -18.16
C ASP A 286 14.78 0.20 -16.94
N GLY A 287 16.01 -0.25 -16.74
CA GLY A 287 16.88 0.15 -15.64
C GLY A 287 17.16 1.65 -15.53
N LYS A 288 16.82 2.47 -16.55
CA LYS A 288 17.01 3.93 -16.56
C LYS A 288 15.82 4.74 -16.07
N ASP A 289 14.62 4.16 -16.07
CA ASP A 289 13.40 4.87 -15.70
C ASP A 289 13.28 5.08 -14.20
N TYR A 290 12.50 6.08 -13.79
CA TYR A 290 12.27 6.39 -12.38
C TYR A 290 11.76 5.18 -11.58
N ARG A 291 12.23 5.06 -10.33
CA ARG A 291 11.73 4.13 -9.32
C ARG A 291 12.02 4.65 -7.93
N ALA A 292 11.33 4.09 -6.94
CA ALA A 292 11.61 4.36 -5.54
C ALA A 292 12.99 3.83 -5.14
N ASP A 293 13.79 4.66 -4.48
CA ASP A 293 15.17 4.35 -4.09
C ASP A 293 15.25 3.68 -2.71
N LEU A 294 14.33 2.76 -2.43
CA LEU A 294 14.19 2.16 -1.10
C LEU A 294 15.36 1.24 -0.76
N ILE A 295 15.92 0.53 -1.75
CA ILE A 295 17.05 -0.39 -1.53
C ILE A 295 18.28 0.38 -1.04
N ASN A 296 18.65 1.51 -1.66
CA ASN A 296 19.81 2.28 -1.23
C ASN A 296 19.59 2.98 0.12
N LYS A 297 18.35 3.40 0.39
CA LYS A 297 17.98 3.99 1.68
C LYS A 297 18.04 3.00 2.84
N THR A 298 17.88 1.71 2.58
CA THR A 298 17.78 0.70 3.66
C THR A 298 18.95 -0.27 3.73
N TYR A 299 19.62 -0.51 2.60
CA TYR A 299 20.66 -1.53 2.44
C TYR A 299 21.89 -0.90 1.77
N SER A 300 22.65 -0.14 2.56
CA SER A 300 23.90 0.54 2.18
C SER A 300 24.79 0.70 3.42
N LEU A 301 26.07 1.10 3.25
CA LEU A 301 26.99 1.33 4.38
C LEU A 301 26.56 2.54 5.22
N VAL A 302 25.83 3.49 4.62
CA VAL A 302 25.28 4.68 5.28
C VAL A 302 23.75 4.70 5.09
N PRO A 303 23.02 3.79 5.77
CA PRO A 303 21.58 3.67 5.61
C PRO A 303 20.87 4.93 6.08
N GLN A 304 19.76 5.24 5.42
CA GLN A 304 18.88 6.36 5.72
C GLN A 304 17.75 5.95 6.68
N MET A 305 17.46 4.66 6.78
CA MET A 305 16.48 4.07 7.68
C MET A 305 16.91 2.66 8.11
N VAL A 306 16.76 2.36 9.40
CA VAL A 306 17.16 1.09 10.04
C VAL A 306 16.00 0.57 10.88
N PRO A 307 15.91 -0.74 11.18
CA PRO A 307 14.83 -1.25 12.02
C PRO A 307 14.98 -0.70 13.45
N ALA A 308 13.86 -0.30 14.06
CA ALA A 308 13.87 0.20 15.42
C ALA A 308 14.27 -0.89 16.42
N LYS A 309 15.06 -0.53 17.43
CA LYS A 309 15.61 -1.51 18.40
C LYS A 309 14.52 -2.23 19.18
N HIS A 310 13.46 -1.52 19.56
CA HIS A 310 12.33 -2.11 20.27
C HIS A 310 11.55 -3.10 19.39
N PHE A 311 11.46 -2.85 18.07
CA PHE A 311 10.80 -3.75 17.15
C PHE A 311 11.63 -5.04 16.95
N ILE A 312 12.95 -4.91 16.81
CA ILE A 312 13.85 -6.06 16.77
C ILE A 312 13.65 -6.92 18.02
N LYS A 313 13.69 -6.31 19.20
CA LYS A 313 13.48 -6.99 20.48
C LYS A 313 12.12 -7.69 20.55
N GLN A 314 11.04 -7.01 20.15
CA GLN A 314 9.70 -7.60 20.13
C GLN A 314 9.63 -8.86 19.26
N MET A 315 10.24 -8.83 18.08
CA MET A 315 10.28 -9.97 17.17
C MET A 315 11.21 -11.08 17.69
N GLU A 316 12.30 -10.74 18.37
CA GLU A 316 13.19 -11.72 19.03
C GLU A 316 12.49 -12.43 20.21
N GLU A 317 11.73 -11.71 21.03
CA GLU A 317 11.02 -12.26 22.18
C GLU A 317 9.75 -13.05 21.80
N ALA A 318 9.30 -12.96 20.55
CA ALA A 318 8.13 -13.69 20.07
C ALA A 318 8.35 -15.21 20.12
N LEU A 319 7.38 -15.96 20.64
CA LEU A 319 7.45 -17.42 20.68
C LEU A 319 7.11 -18.04 19.33
N HIS A 320 7.98 -18.93 18.86
CA HIS A 320 7.81 -19.83 17.73
C HIS A 320 7.45 -21.25 18.21
N TYR A 321 6.29 -21.74 17.76
CA TYR A 321 5.73 -23.04 18.10
C TYR A 321 6.03 -24.05 16.98
N TYR A 322 7.11 -24.81 17.16
CA TYR A 322 7.55 -25.77 16.16
C TYR A 322 6.67 -27.01 16.15
N ALA A 323 6.19 -27.35 14.96
CA ALA A 323 5.47 -28.58 14.67
C ALA A 323 6.02 -29.18 13.38
N ASP A 324 6.20 -30.51 13.33
CA ASP A 324 6.90 -31.22 12.24
C ASP A 324 6.26 -31.05 10.85
N GLY A 325 5.03 -30.53 10.79
CA GLY A 325 4.36 -30.16 9.54
C GLY A 325 3.00 -29.50 9.78
N GLU A 326 2.38 -29.03 8.70
CA GLU A 326 1.08 -28.34 8.70
C GLU A 326 -0.04 -29.19 9.31
N ASN A 327 0.01 -30.52 9.19
CA ASN A 327 -1.00 -31.43 9.73
C ASN A 327 -0.67 -31.95 11.13
N SER A 328 0.49 -31.58 11.71
CA SER A 328 0.88 -32.07 13.03
C SER A 328 -0.02 -31.52 14.13
N ILE A 329 -0.47 -32.39 15.03
CA ILE A 329 -1.25 -32.02 16.23
C ILE A 329 -0.39 -31.86 17.49
N LEU A 330 0.94 -31.97 17.35
CA LEU A 330 1.91 -31.88 18.44
C LEU A 330 2.88 -30.73 18.20
N ILE A 331 3.19 -30.02 19.29
CA ILE A 331 4.30 -29.07 19.36
C ILE A 331 5.50 -29.83 19.88
N THR A 332 6.55 -29.93 19.08
CA THR A 332 7.78 -30.71 19.38
C THR A 332 8.97 -29.82 19.75
N GLY A 333 8.78 -28.50 19.73
CA GLY A 333 9.74 -27.51 20.23
C GLY A 333 9.12 -26.12 20.37
N ASN A 334 9.63 -25.32 21.30
CA ASN A 334 9.32 -23.90 21.43
C ASN A 334 10.63 -23.12 21.38
N PHE A 335 10.68 -22.07 20.56
CA PHE A 335 11.86 -21.23 20.39
C PHE A 335 11.46 -19.76 20.49
N GLU A 336 12.43 -18.91 20.75
CA GLU A 336 12.29 -17.45 20.61
C GLU A 336 12.63 -17.05 19.16
N GLY A 337 11.98 -15.99 18.68
CA GLY A 337 12.18 -15.40 17.37
C GLY A 337 11.03 -15.64 16.40
N ASP A 338 10.42 -14.54 15.93
CA ASP A 338 9.55 -14.54 14.76
C ASP A 338 10.39 -14.57 13.47
N LEU A 339 10.25 -15.65 12.71
CA LEU A 339 11.06 -15.91 11.53
C LEU A 339 10.82 -14.95 10.36
N ARG A 340 9.79 -14.07 10.42
CA ARG A 340 9.57 -13.02 9.40
C ARG A 340 10.58 -11.88 9.54
N GLY A 341 11.06 -11.62 10.76
CA GLY A 341 12.12 -10.65 11.03
C GLY A 341 13.47 -11.21 10.60
N MET A 342 14.09 -11.97 11.49
CA MET A 342 15.38 -12.63 11.29
C MET A 342 15.35 -14.00 11.98
N ALA A 343 16.02 -15.00 11.40
CA ALA A 343 16.14 -16.33 11.97
C ALA A 343 17.59 -16.65 12.33
N ILE A 344 17.86 -16.99 13.59
CA ILE A 344 19.20 -17.32 14.09
C ILE A 344 19.32 -18.85 14.23
N TYR A 345 20.32 -19.44 13.55
CA TYR A 345 20.59 -20.88 13.65
C TYR A 345 21.21 -21.24 15.01
N ALA A 346 20.92 -22.44 15.53
CA ALA A 346 21.41 -22.84 16.85
C ALA A 346 22.92 -23.19 16.91
N ASP A 347 23.56 -23.41 15.76
CA ASP A 347 24.90 -24.02 15.63
C ASP A 347 25.98 -23.04 15.15
N ASN A 348 25.82 -21.74 15.44
CA ASN A 348 26.72 -20.66 15.00
C ASN A 348 26.94 -20.61 13.48
N LYS A 349 25.99 -21.15 12.68
CA LYS A 349 26.03 -21.11 11.21
C LYS A 349 25.59 -19.78 10.60
N GLY A 350 25.46 -18.73 11.41
CA GLY A 350 25.02 -17.40 11.01
C GLY A 350 23.53 -17.19 11.23
N ASP A 351 22.92 -16.46 10.32
CA ASP A 351 21.53 -16.01 10.37
C ASP A 351 20.88 -16.03 8.98
N PHE A 352 19.55 -15.94 8.96
CA PHE A 352 18.78 -15.64 7.77
C PHE A 352 18.03 -14.33 8.02
N ALA A 353 18.31 -13.33 7.18
CA ALA A 353 17.65 -12.03 7.21
C ALA A 353 16.36 -12.05 6.38
N GLY A 354 15.20 -11.96 7.05
CA GLY A 354 13.87 -11.91 6.42
C GLY A 354 13.52 -10.48 6.02
N ALA A 355 12.78 -9.77 6.88
CA ALA A 355 12.49 -8.36 6.73
C ALA A 355 13.68 -7.46 7.10
N TYR A 356 14.49 -7.90 8.07
CA TYR A 356 15.74 -7.27 8.50
C TYR A 356 16.74 -8.35 8.93
N GLY A 357 18.01 -7.98 9.09
CA GLY A 357 19.02 -8.88 9.66
C GLY A 357 20.43 -8.38 9.49
N TYR A 358 21.41 -9.18 9.92
CA TYR A 358 22.82 -8.82 9.85
C TYR A 358 23.28 -8.74 8.39
N THR A 359 23.99 -7.67 8.06
CA THR A 359 24.68 -7.60 6.77
C THR A 359 26.06 -8.22 6.86
N HIS A 360 26.39 -9.11 5.93
CA HIS A 360 27.70 -9.75 5.85
C HIS A 360 28.55 -9.08 4.77
N VAL A 361 28.76 -7.76 4.88
CA VAL A 361 29.55 -6.99 3.92
C VAL A 361 30.97 -6.78 4.46
N LYS A 362 31.96 -7.35 3.76
CA LYS A 362 33.41 -7.12 3.93
C LYS A 362 33.88 -7.14 5.40
N ASP A 363 33.84 -8.32 6.03
CA ASP A 363 34.55 -8.70 7.28
C ASP A 363 34.49 -7.78 8.54
N GLU A 364 33.82 -6.62 8.51
CA GLU A 364 33.94 -5.62 9.59
C GLU A 364 32.62 -4.97 10.07
N GLN A 365 31.51 -5.02 9.33
CA GLN A 365 30.25 -4.36 9.75
C GLN A 365 29.07 -5.33 9.85
N GLN A 366 28.68 -5.65 11.08
CA GLN A 366 27.52 -6.51 11.43
C GLN A 366 26.32 -5.67 11.91
N ASP A 367 25.97 -4.60 11.19
CA ASP A 367 24.77 -3.85 11.54
C ASP A 367 23.51 -4.58 11.06
N ILE A 368 22.43 -4.46 11.84
CA ILE A 368 21.11 -4.97 11.45
C ILE A 368 20.45 -3.95 10.54
N LEU A 369 20.30 -4.30 9.26
CA LEU A 369 19.68 -3.44 8.25
C LEU A 369 18.32 -4.00 7.80
N ILE A 370 17.49 -3.13 7.21
CA ILE A 370 16.23 -3.56 6.58
C ILE A 370 16.58 -4.22 5.23
N THR A 371 16.37 -5.53 5.14
CA THR A 371 16.68 -6.36 3.97
C THR A 371 15.48 -6.58 3.07
N LYS A 372 14.27 -6.26 3.52
CA LYS A 372 13.01 -6.54 2.82
C LYS A 372 13.01 -6.08 1.36
N PHE A 373 13.43 -4.85 1.09
CA PHE A 373 13.47 -4.31 -0.27
C PHE A 373 14.56 -4.94 -1.14
N TYR A 374 15.72 -5.23 -0.55
CA TYR A 374 16.81 -5.93 -1.24
C TYR A 374 16.41 -7.36 -1.61
N ASN A 375 15.85 -8.10 -0.65
CA ASN A 375 15.34 -9.47 -0.82
C ASN A 375 14.28 -9.54 -1.93
N ASN A 376 13.48 -8.48 -2.06
CA ASN A 376 12.43 -8.37 -3.06
C ASN A 376 12.83 -7.64 -4.35
N GLY A 377 14.02 -7.07 -4.41
CA GLY A 377 14.57 -6.50 -5.64
C GLY A 377 14.90 -7.57 -6.68
N GLU A 378 14.92 -7.16 -7.94
CA GLU A 378 15.36 -7.98 -9.08
C GLU A 378 16.74 -7.55 -9.56
N ASN A 379 17.50 -8.50 -10.10
CA ASN A 379 18.84 -8.20 -10.62
C ASN A 379 18.75 -7.18 -11.76
N ALA A 380 19.60 -6.17 -11.70
CA ALA A 380 19.64 -5.12 -12.69
C ALA A 380 20.94 -5.16 -13.50
N SER A 381 20.82 -4.95 -14.82
CA SER A 381 21.98 -4.89 -15.74
C SER A 381 22.68 -3.53 -15.75
N VAL A 382 22.42 -2.68 -14.74
CA VAL A 382 23.01 -1.33 -14.62
C VAL A 382 23.89 -1.24 -13.38
N SER A 383 24.94 -0.42 -13.45
CA SER A 383 25.77 -0.11 -12.28
C SER A 383 25.04 0.81 -11.31
N ASN A 384 25.23 0.60 -10.01
CA ASN A 384 24.80 1.52 -8.95
C ASN A 384 26.05 2.07 -8.25
N PRO A 385 26.67 3.14 -8.79
CA PRO A 385 27.89 3.70 -8.21
C PRO A 385 27.67 4.35 -6.84
N ASP A 386 26.42 4.66 -6.49
CA ASP A 386 26.05 5.41 -5.29
C ASP A 386 25.84 4.51 -4.06
N ASN A 387 25.99 3.18 -4.19
CA ASN A 387 25.88 2.24 -3.09
C ASN A 387 27.10 1.33 -3.02
N GLU A 388 27.93 1.49 -1.98
CA GLU A 388 29.19 0.77 -1.84
C GLU A 388 29.01 -0.72 -1.52
N MET A 389 27.79 -1.15 -1.17
CA MET A 389 27.47 -2.56 -0.92
C MET A 389 27.26 -3.37 -2.21
N PHE A 390 27.07 -2.72 -3.36
CA PHE A 390 26.83 -3.41 -4.63
C PHE A 390 28.05 -3.37 -5.55
N ASP A 391 28.46 -4.53 -6.05
CA ASP A 391 29.28 -4.63 -7.25
C ASP A 391 28.39 -4.65 -8.51
N ARG A 392 28.98 -4.57 -9.71
CA ARG A 392 28.23 -4.61 -10.98
C ARG A 392 27.34 -5.86 -11.17
N GLN A 393 27.53 -6.94 -10.39
CA GLN A 393 26.81 -8.20 -10.52
C GLN A 393 25.72 -8.39 -9.45
N SER A 394 25.66 -7.52 -8.43
CA SER A 394 24.76 -7.62 -7.28
C SER A 394 23.75 -6.48 -7.16
N VAL A 395 23.76 -5.53 -8.11
CA VAL A 395 22.78 -4.45 -8.16
C VAL A 395 21.37 -5.01 -8.28
N ARG A 396 20.53 -4.65 -7.31
CA ARG A 396 19.11 -4.98 -7.31
C ARG A 396 18.25 -3.75 -7.43
N GLN A 397 17.11 -3.91 -8.08
CA GLN A 397 16.14 -2.84 -8.30
C GLN A 397 14.74 -3.29 -7.96
N LEU A 398 14.00 -2.40 -7.30
CA LEU A 398 12.62 -2.66 -6.98
C LEU A 398 11.75 -2.47 -8.22
N ARG A 399 10.91 -3.46 -8.53
CA ARG A 399 10.01 -3.44 -9.70
C ARG A 399 8.59 -3.01 -9.36
N SER A 400 8.24 -2.99 -8.07
CA SER A 400 6.98 -2.45 -7.57
C SER A 400 7.01 -2.17 -6.08
N VAL A 401 6.17 -1.23 -5.63
CA VAL A 401 5.83 -1.03 -4.21
C VAL A 401 4.42 -1.57 -3.97
N PRO A 402 4.22 -2.60 -3.12
CA PRO A 402 2.88 -3.05 -2.77
C PRO A 402 2.19 -2.00 -1.90
N VAL A 403 0.94 -1.70 -2.24
CA VAL A 403 0.07 -0.80 -1.48
C VAL A 403 -0.93 -1.62 -0.65
N TYR A 404 -1.29 -2.81 -1.15
CA TYR A 404 -2.25 -3.69 -0.49
C TYR A 404 -1.90 -5.16 -0.75
N ARG A 405 -1.84 -5.98 0.30
CA ARG A 405 -1.55 -7.43 0.22
C ARG A 405 -2.63 -8.27 0.90
N GLU A 406 -2.67 -9.59 0.64
CA GLU A 406 -3.62 -10.49 1.32
C GLU A 406 -3.55 -10.37 2.86
N PRO A 407 -2.37 -10.29 3.53
CA PRO A 407 -2.33 -10.07 4.97
C PRO A 407 -2.95 -8.75 5.41
N SER A 408 -2.74 -7.65 4.66
CA SER A 408 -3.38 -6.36 4.93
C SER A 408 -4.91 -6.48 4.89
N LEU A 409 -5.45 -7.23 3.93
CA LEU A 409 -6.89 -7.48 3.80
C LEU A 409 -7.44 -8.24 5.00
N TYR A 410 -6.80 -9.36 5.38
CA TYR A 410 -7.26 -10.19 6.47
C TYR A 410 -7.11 -9.52 7.84
N LEU A 411 -6.01 -8.80 8.08
CA LEU A 411 -5.78 -8.15 9.37
C LEU A 411 -6.68 -6.93 9.58
N ARG A 412 -6.97 -6.15 8.52
CA ARG A 412 -7.95 -5.06 8.60
C ARG A 412 -9.39 -5.58 8.73
N TYR A 413 -9.69 -6.72 8.09
CA TYR A 413 -10.93 -7.44 8.34
C TYR A 413 -11.02 -7.91 9.81
N ALA A 414 -9.95 -8.48 10.37
CA ALA A 414 -9.91 -8.89 11.77
C ALA A 414 -10.10 -7.70 12.71
N GLU A 415 -9.48 -6.55 12.42
CA GLU A 415 -9.67 -5.30 13.18
C GLU A 415 -11.14 -4.87 13.19
N ALA A 416 -11.78 -4.85 12.02
CA ALA A 416 -13.20 -4.52 11.88
C ALA A 416 -14.10 -5.50 12.67
N ILE A 417 -13.86 -6.81 12.55
CA ILE A 417 -14.63 -7.84 13.26
C ILE A 417 -14.44 -7.76 14.77
N ASN A 418 -13.21 -7.52 15.23
CA ASN A 418 -12.89 -7.37 16.64
C ASN A 418 -13.68 -6.21 17.25
N ARG A 419 -13.65 -5.04 16.59
CA ARG A 419 -14.39 -3.84 17.00
C ARG A 419 -15.90 -3.95 16.82
N ALA A 420 -16.39 -4.86 15.98
CA ALA A 420 -17.79 -5.27 15.94
C ALA A 420 -18.21 -6.21 17.10
N GLY A 421 -17.33 -6.43 18.09
CA GLY A 421 -17.62 -7.23 19.28
C GLY A 421 -17.48 -8.74 19.08
N LYS A 422 -16.59 -9.16 18.16
CA LYS A 422 -16.35 -10.58 17.84
C LYS A 422 -14.85 -10.96 17.95
N PRO A 423 -14.23 -10.79 19.12
CA PRO A 423 -12.80 -11.00 19.31
C PRO A 423 -12.34 -12.43 18.99
N SER A 424 -13.14 -13.47 19.25
CA SER A 424 -12.71 -14.85 18.96
C SER A 424 -12.62 -15.14 17.46
N ILE A 425 -13.54 -14.60 16.66
CA ILE A 425 -13.48 -14.69 15.19
C ILE A 425 -12.28 -13.91 14.65
N ALA A 426 -12.06 -12.69 15.15
CA ALA A 426 -10.91 -11.87 14.75
C ALA A 426 -9.58 -12.55 15.08
N PHE A 427 -9.45 -13.12 16.27
CA PHE A 427 -8.25 -13.84 16.69
C PHE A 427 -8.00 -15.10 15.84
N ALA A 428 -9.05 -15.79 15.41
CA ALA A 428 -8.92 -16.93 14.51
C ALA A 428 -8.28 -16.57 13.15
N VAL A 429 -8.37 -15.32 12.68
CA VAL A 429 -7.64 -14.83 11.49
C VAL A 429 -6.12 -14.89 11.70
N ILE A 430 -5.65 -14.62 12.91
CA ILE A 430 -4.24 -14.63 13.27
C ILE A 430 -3.74 -16.08 13.42
N THR A 431 -4.51 -16.94 14.10
CA THR A 431 -4.01 -18.23 14.58
C THR A 431 -4.38 -19.43 13.69
N ASN A 432 -5.64 -19.53 13.26
CA ASN A 432 -6.20 -20.77 12.70
C ASN A 432 -6.59 -20.65 11.21
N GLY A 433 -6.89 -19.43 10.76
CA GLY A 433 -7.51 -19.15 9.48
C GLY A 433 -9.01 -19.40 9.52
N LEU A 434 -9.78 -18.54 8.86
CA LEU A 434 -11.23 -18.67 8.80
C LEU A 434 -11.64 -19.71 7.77
N LYS A 435 -12.34 -20.74 8.24
CA LYS A 435 -12.87 -21.88 7.47
C LYS A 435 -13.95 -22.58 8.26
N GLN A 436 -14.79 -23.36 7.58
CA GLN A 436 -15.94 -24.05 8.17
C GLN A 436 -15.61 -24.78 9.48
N LYS A 437 -14.51 -25.55 9.50
CA LYS A 437 -14.10 -26.31 10.68
C LYS A 437 -13.79 -25.40 11.88
N VAL A 438 -13.09 -24.30 11.66
CA VAL A 438 -12.71 -23.34 12.72
C VAL A 438 -13.94 -22.59 13.22
N MET A 439 -14.81 -22.13 12.30
CA MET A 439 -16.03 -21.42 12.67
C MET A 439 -16.99 -22.29 13.51
N ASN A 440 -16.99 -23.61 13.31
CA ASN A 440 -17.84 -24.56 14.02
C ASN A 440 -17.23 -25.12 15.32
N ASP A 441 -15.97 -24.81 15.63
CA ASP A 441 -15.30 -25.28 16.83
C ASP A 441 -15.48 -24.28 17.99
N SER A 442 -16.28 -24.66 19.00
CA SER A 442 -16.57 -23.81 20.16
C SER A 442 -15.36 -23.53 21.06
N THR A 443 -14.25 -24.26 20.88
CA THR A 443 -12.99 -24.03 21.61
C THR A 443 -12.11 -22.98 20.93
N LEU A 444 -12.41 -22.64 19.67
CA LEU A 444 -11.66 -21.64 18.89
C LEU A 444 -12.50 -20.38 18.65
N VAL A 445 -13.78 -20.54 18.35
CA VAL A 445 -14.73 -19.45 18.10
C VAL A 445 -15.90 -19.55 19.06
N MET A 446 -16.15 -18.46 19.79
CA MET A 446 -17.27 -18.38 20.72
C MET A 446 -18.59 -18.39 19.97
N GLN A 447 -19.48 -19.33 20.33
CA GLN A 447 -20.73 -19.54 19.59
C GLN A 447 -21.67 -18.32 19.60
N TRP A 448 -21.65 -17.52 20.68
CA TRP A 448 -22.51 -16.34 20.79
C TRP A 448 -22.09 -15.18 19.86
N GLU A 449 -20.86 -15.20 19.33
CA GLU A 449 -20.38 -14.22 18.34
C GLU A 449 -20.98 -14.47 16.94
N ARG A 450 -21.45 -15.71 16.67
CA ARG A 450 -22.01 -16.13 15.38
C ARG A 450 -23.53 -15.89 15.33
N LYS A 451 -23.97 -14.68 15.00
CA LYS A 451 -25.41 -14.35 14.94
C LYS A 451 -26.01 -14.49 13.53
N GLY A 452 -25.27 -15.11 12.62
CA GLY A 452 -25.69 -15.35 11.23
C GLY A 452 -25.40 -14.18 10.29
N GLU A 453 -24.51 -13.27 10.68
CA GLU A 453 -24.11 -12.16 9.83
C GLU A 453 -23.42 -12.67 8.54
N PRO A 454 -23.74 -12.11 7.36
CA PRO A 454 -23.21 -12.62 6.09
C PRO A 454 -21.69 -12.44 5.98
N TYR A 455 -21.14 -11.43 6.64
CA TYR A 455 -19.72 -11.08 6.57
C TYR A 455 -18.78 -11.97 7.41
N ILE A 456 -19.31 -13.02 8.06
CA ILE A 456 -18.54 -14.05 8.77
C ILE A 456 -18.75 -15.45 8.20
N ASN A 457 -19.35 -15.57 7.01
CA ASN A 457 -19.67 -16.87 6.42
C ASN A 457 -18.47 -17.47 5.66
N PHE A 458 -17.70 -18.33 6.34
CA PHE A 458 -16.58 -19.08 5.74
C PHE A 458 -16.90 -20.58 5.58
N ASP A 459 -18.18 -20.93 5.40
CA ASP A 459 -18.63 -22.33 5.31
C ASP A 459 -18.36 -22.97 3.94
N ASN A 460 -18.06 -22.16 2.91
CA ASN A 460 -17.74 -22.67 1.58
C ASN A 460 -16.38 -23.40 1.58
N GLY A 461 -16.31 -24.58 0.95
CA GLY A 461 -15.09 -25.40 0.87
C GLY A 461 -13.89 -24.70 0.21
N LYS A 462 -14.08 -23.58 -0.51
CA LYS A 462 -12.98 -22.75 -1.03
C LYS A 462 -12.05 -22.21 0.07
N TYR A 463 -12.55 -22.10 1.30
CA TYR A 463 -11.78 -21.60 2.44
C TYR A 463 -11.03 -22.69 3.22
N GLU A 464 -11.13 -23.97 2.85
CA GLU A 464 -10.53 -25.06 3.65
C GLU A 464 -9.01 -24.90 3.82
N ASN A 465 -8.34 -24.34 2.80
CA ASN A 465 -6.90 -24.07 2.80
C ASN A 465 -6.54 -22.71 3.40
N ASN A 466 -7.49 -21.92 3.88
CA ASN A 466 -7.23 -20.64 4.51
C ASN A 466 -6.62 -20.87 5.90
N GLN A 467 -5.51 -20.20 6.19
CA GLN A 467 -4.71 -20.38 7.40
C GLN A 467 -4.55 -19.07 8.17
N GLY A 468 -4.07 -19.17 9.40
CA GLY A 468 -3.74 -18.01 10.22
C GLY A 468 -2.50 -17.30 9.71
N THR A 469 -2.44 -15.97 9.79
CA THR A 469 -1.27 -15.22 9.34
C THR A 469 -0.03 -15.50 10.20
N ALA A 470 -0.18 -15.64 11.52
CA ALA A 470 0.94 -15.69 12.45
C ALA A 470 1.80 -16.94 12.31
N MET A 471 1.28 -18.02 11.73
CA MET A 471 2.07 -19.24 11.45
C MET A 471 3.28 -18.95 10.56
N ARG A 472 3.25 -17.85 9.78
CA ARG A 472 4.31 -17.46 8.84
C ARG A 472 5.61 -17.10 9.52
N GLY A 473 5.56 -16.70 10.78
CA GLY A 473 6.72 -16.36 11.59
C GLY A 473 6.83 -17.19 12.87
N ARG A 474 5.68 -17.52 13.46
CA ARG A 474 5.56 -18.18 14.77
C ARG A 474 5.32 -19.69 14.70
N GLY A 475 5.42 -20.27 13.50
CA GLY A 475 5.38 -21.71 13.29
C GLY A 475 3.98 -22.30 13.29
N TYR A 476 3.83 -23.47 12.67
CA TYR A 476 2.52 -24.12 12.50
C TYR A 476 1.85 -24.45 13.83
N GLY A 477 2.60 -24.68 14.90
CA GLY A 477 2.07 -25.05 16.20
C GLY A 477 1.18 -23.97 16.84
N ILE A 478 1.25 -22.71 16.38
CA ILE A 478 0.49 -21.60 16.97
C ILE A 478 -1.03 -21.83 16.95
N ARG A 479 -1.52 -22.54 15.92
CA ARG A 479 -2.95 -22.88 15.74
C ARG A 479 -3.49 -23.89 16.74
N LEU A 480 -2.62 -24.59 17.47
CA LEU A 480 -3.00 -25.66 18.39
C LEU A 480 -3.26 -25.04 19.77
N LEU A 481 -4.34 -25.45 20.45
CA LEU A 481 -4.63 -24.99 21.83
C LEU A 481 -3.45 -25.20 22.80
N LYS A 482 -2.61 -26.21 22.56
CA LYS A 482 -1.41 -26.50 23.35
C LYS A 482 -0.31 -25.43 23.23
N SER A 483 -0.40 -24.51 22.27
CA SER A 483 0.53 -23.36 22.17
C SER A 483 0.39 -22.42 23.36
N GLY A 484 -0.78 -22.43 24.02
CA GLY A 484 -1.13 -21.42 25.04
C GLY A 484 -1.36 -20.03 24.46
N TYR A 485 -1.27 -19.87 23.13
CA TYR A 485 -1.55 -18.63 22.42
C TYR A 485 -3.06 -18.53 22.15
N VAL A 486 -3.80 -18.29 23.23
CA VAL A 486 -5.26 -18.16 23.26
C VAL A 486 -5.62 -16.84 23.90
N ILE A 487 -6.84 -16.34 23.63
CA ILE A 487 -7.36 -15.16 24.32
C ILE A 487 -7.44 -15.49 25.82
N PRO A 488 -6.81 -14.69 26.70
CA PRO A 488 -6.94 -14.85 28.14
C PRO A 488 -8.41 -14.74 28.61
N GLU A 489 -8.71 -15.32 29.76
CA GLU A 489 -10.02 -15.11 30.39
C GLU A 489 -10.08 -13.68 30.95
N PHE A 490 -11.03 -12.89 30.44
CA PHE A 490 -11.31 -11.53 30.90
C PHE A 490 -12.73 -11.44 31.46
N ASP A 491 -12.93 -10.56 32.45
CA ASP A 491 -14.24 -10.34 33.08
C ASP A 491 -15.22 -9.59 32.16
N ASN A 492 -14.69 -8.83 31.20
CA ASN A 492 -15.49 -8.02 30.29
C ASN A 492 -15.05 -8.18 28.83
N LEU A 493 -16.01 -7.97 27.92
CA LEU A 493 -15.78 -8.12 26.48
C LEU A 493 -14.80 -7.08 25.94
N ASN A 494 -14.79 -5.86 26.48
CA ASN A 494 -13.90 -4.79 26.01
C ASN A 494 -12.43 -5.13 26.24
N ASP A 495 -12.07 -5.76 27.36
CA ASP A 495 -10.70 -6.20 27.63
C ASP A 495 -10.25 -7.26 26.62
N SER A 496 -11.15 -8.18 26.24
CA SER A 496 -10.87 -9.14 25.17
C SER A 496 -10.68 -8.46 23.82
N ILE A 497 -11.51 -7.45 23.50
CA ILE A 497 -11.39 -6.66 22.26
C ILE A 497 -10.05 -5.92 22.24
N GLU A 498 -9.69 -5.22 23.31
CA GLU A 498 -8.42 -4.48 23.38
C GLU A 498 -7.21 -5.39 23.33
N TRP A 499 -7.28 -6.57 23.98
CA TRP A 499 -6.21 -7.56 23.91
C TRP A 499 -6.04 -8.09 22.48
N VAL A 500 -7.12 -8.56 21.84
CA VAL A 500 -7.07 -9.05 20.45
C VAL A 500 -6.64 -7.94 19.49
N GLU A 501 -7.04 -6.70 19.75
CA GLU A 501 -6.58 -5.55 18.95
C GLU A 501 -5.07 -5.35 19.02
N ASN A 502 -4.46 -5.49 20.19
CA ASN A 502 -3.00 -5.43 20.32
C ASN A 502 -2.33 -6.57 19.55
N GLU A 503 -2.88 -7.78 19.60
CA GLU A 503 -2.36 -8.92 18.83
C GLU A 503 -2.50 -8.70 17.31
N ILE A 504 -3.60 -8.10 16.84
CA ILE A 504 -3.75 -7.68 15.44
C ILE A 504 -2.67 -6.66 15.07
N LEU A 505 -2.43 -5.66 15.92
CA LEU A 505 -1.43 -4.62 15.69
C LEU A 505 0.00 -5.18 15.63
N TYR A 506 0.33 -6.16 16.48
CA TYR A 506 1.61 -6.88 16.44
C TYR A 506 1.73 -7.70 15.17
N GLU A 507 0.67 -8.39 14.78
CA GLU A 507 0.66 -9.19 13.57
C GLU A 507 0.76 -8.34 12.30
N MET A 508 0.16 -7.14 12.28
CA MET A 508 0.36 -6.15 11.21
C MET A 508 1.80 -5.68 11.12
N ALA A 509 2.48 -5.45 12.26
CA ALA A 509 3.90 -5.11 12.28
C ALA A 509 4.74 -6.26 11.69
N ALA A 510 4.46 -7.51 12.07
CA ALA A 510 5.23 -8.65 11.62
C ALA A 510 5.00 -8.98 10.13
N GLU A 511 3.76 -8.95 9.62
CA GLU A 511 3.46 -9.22 8.21
C GLU A 511 3.87 -8.06 7.29
N THR A 512 3.60 -6.81 7.67
CA THR A 512 3.67 -5.65 6.77
C THR A 512 4.71 -4.59 7.17
N CYS A 513 5.67 -4.92 8.05
CA CYS A 513 6.78 -4.02 8.38
C CYS A 513 7.43 -3.40 7.14
N PHE A 514 7.72 -2.10 7.22
CA PHE A 514 8.41 -1.33 6.20
C PHE A 514 7.62 -1.12 4.88
N GLU A 515 6.33 -1.44 4.82
CA GLU A 515 5.56 -1.36 3.56
C GLU A 515 4.84 -0.02 3.35
N GLY A 516 4.93 0.93 4.27
CA GLY A 516 4.26 2.23 4.18
C GLY A 516 2.91 2.30 4.89
N ASN A 517 2.55 1.28 5.68
CA ASN A 517 1.24 1.22 6.34
C ASN A 517 1.29 1.62 7.81
N ARG A 518 2.44 1.45 8.47
CA ARG A 518 2.50 1.34 9.94
C ARG A 518 1.95 2.56 10.67
N PHE A 519 2.34 3.76 10.25
CA PHE A 519 1.87 5.00 10.87
C PHE A 519 0.35 5.12 10.80
N PHE A 520 -0.24 4.76 9.65
CA PHE A 520 -1.68 4.86 9.43
C PHE A 520 -2.46 3.77 10.18
N ASP A 521 -1.90 2.57 10.33
CA ASP A 521 -2.49 1.53 11.17
C ASP A 521 -2.51 1.97 12.65
N LEU A 522 -1.41 2.54 13.16
CA LEU A 522 -1.35 3.11 14.51
C LEU A 522 -2.36 4.25 14.71
N MET A 523 -2.46 5.15 13.72
CA MET A 523 -3.41 6.25 13.74
C MET A 523 -4.85 5.74 13.81
N ARG A 524 -5.20 4.76 12.97
CA ARG A 524 -6.55 4.18 12.90
C ARG A 524 -6.91 3.42 14.17
N MET A 525 -6.06 2.50 14.62
CA MET A 525 -6.34 1.68 15.80
C MET A 525 -6.39 2.53 17.08
N SER A 526 -5.53 3.55 17.18
CA SER A 526 -5.61 4.53 18.26
C SER A 526 -6.92 5.31 18.24
N HIS A 527 -7.43 5.69 17.05
CA HIS A 527 -8.70 6.42 16.91
C HIS A 527 -9.91 5.64 17.43
N HIS A 528 -9.85 4.31 17.43
CA HIS A 528 -10.94 3.46 17.94
C HIS A 528 -11.01 3.44 19.48
N ARG A 529 -9.97 3.86 20.19
CA ARG A 529 -9.90 3.77 21.65
C ARG A 529 -10.43 5.04 22.33
N ALA A 530 -11.00 4.84 23.52
CA ALA A 530 -11.53 5.93 24.32
C ALA A 530 -10.44 6.89 24.83
N ASP A 531 -9.20 6.42 24.94
CA ASP A 531 -8.03 7.16 25.40
C ASP A 531 -7.18 7.73 24.24
N HIS A 532 -7.73 7.79 23.02
CA HIS A 532 -7.06 8.40 21.88
C HIS A 532 -6.48 9.79 22.26
N PRO A 533 -5.18 10.06 22.02
CA PRO A 533 -4.28 9.32 21.13
C PRO A 533 -3.28 8.35 21.81
N ALA A 534 -3.52 7.92 23.05
CA ALA A 534 -2.52 7.27 23.91
C ALA A 534 -1.78 6.08 23.27
N LEU A 535 -2.48 5.15 22.60
CA LEU A 535 -1.84 3.99 21.96
C LEU A 535 -0.78 4.41 20.93
N MET A 536 -1.13 5.33 20.04
CA MET A 536 -0.22 5.80 18.98
C MET A 536 0.99 6.51 19.58
N VAL A 537 0.76 7.34 20.60
CA VAL A 537 1.82 8.07 21.32
C VAL A 537 2.77 7.10 22.02
N ASP A 538 2.23 6.11 22.73
CA ASP A 538 3.03 5.07 23.40
C ASP A 538 3.95 4.37 22.40
N LYS A 539 3.38 3.80 21.32
CA LYS A 539 4.16 3.02 20.34
C LYS A 539 5.24 3.86 19.66
N ILE A 540 4.89 5.04 19.13
CA ILE A 540 5.84 5.87 18.36
C ILE A 540 6.92 6.46 19.29
N SER A 541 6.60 6.78 20.54
CA SER A 541 7.58 7.37 21.46
C SER A 541 8.74 6.45 21.82
N GLN A 542 8.53 5.13 21.80
CA GLN A 542 9.52 4.12 22.22
C GLN A 542 10.78 4.06 21.34
N ARG A 543 10.73 4.55 20.09
CA ARG A 543 11.91 4.58 19.21
C ARG A 543 12.83 5.79 19.44
N PHE A 544 12.39 6.78 20.22
CA PHE A 544 13.19 7.98 20.48
C PHE A 544 14.06 7.81 21.72
N ASP A 545 15.26 8.41 21.72
CA ASP A 545 16.15 8.42 22.90
C ASP A 545 15.50 9.04 24.14
N ASN A 546 14.58 10.00 23.94
CA ASN A 546 13.76 10.59 24.99
C ASN A 546 12.26 10.37 24.71
N PRO A 547 11.71 9.21 25.09
CA PRO A 547 10.30 8.88 24.86
C PRO A 547 9.33 9.88 25.50
N ALA A 548 9.65 10.42 26.68
CA ALA A 548 8.77 11.36 27.37
C ALA A 548 8.60 12.68 26.60
N ALA A 549 9.69 13.22 26.03
CA ALA A 549 9.61 14.42 25.19
C ALA A 549 8.87 14.16 23.87
N ALA A 550 9.12 13.01 23.24
CA ALA A 550 8.39 12.59 22.04
C ALA A 550 6.89 12.43 22.33
N ALA A 551 6.54 11.81 23.46
CA ALA A 551 5.17 11.60 23.88
C ALA A 551 4.43 12.94 24.13
N ALA A 552 5.07 13.89 24.81
CA ALA A 552 4.50 15.22 25.04
C ALA A 552 4.20 15.95 23.72
N ARG A 553 5.08 15.85 22.73
CA ARG A 553 4.86 16.42 21.39
C ARG A 553 3.74 15.70 20.64
N LEU A 554 3.76 14.37 20.61
CA LEU A 554 2.82 13.56 19.83
C LEU A 554 1.42 13.48 20.45
N SER A 555 1.26 13.87 21.72
CA SER A 555 -0.04 13.98 22.38
C SER A 555 -0.97 15.01 21.73
N ASN A 556 -0.43 15.92 20.90
CA ASN A 556 -1.22 16.80 20.05
C ASN A 556 -1.29 16.22 18.61
N PRO A 557 -2.46 15.72 18.16
CA PRO A 557 -2.62 15.18 16.81
C PRO A 557 -2.29 16.16 15.69
N GLU A 558 -2.35 17.47 15.94
CA GLU A 558 -1.95 18.48 14.95
C GLU A 558 -0.47 18.41 14.54
N ASN A 559 0.36 17.75 15.35
CA ASN A 559 1.78 17.55 15.05
C ASN A 559 2.05 16.33 14.17
N TRP A 560 1.03 15.53 13.84
CA TRP A 560 1.17 14.30 13.05
C TRP A 560 1.21 14.56 11.55
N TRP A 561 0.64 15.69 11.14
CA TRP A 561 0.51 16.09 9.75
C TRP A 561 1.79 16.74 9.25
N ILE A 562 2.09 16.50 7.98
CA ILE A 562 3.13 17.20 7.26
C ILE A 562 2.56 18.58 6.89
N LYS A 563 3.12 19.64 7.47
CA LYS A 563 2.60 21.02 7.31
C LYS A 563 3.49 21.85 6.40
#